data_AF-C3Z500-F1
#
_entry.id   AF-C3Z500-F1
#
_cell.length_a   1.000
_cell.length_b   1.000
_cell.length_c   1.000
_cell.angle_alpha   90.00
_cell.angle_beta   90.00
_cell.angle_gamma   90.00
#
_symmetry.space_group_name_H-M   'P 1'
#
loop_
_entity.id
_entity.type
_entity.pdbx_description
1 polymer ?
#
loop_
_entity_poly.entity_id
_entity_poly.type
_entity_poly.pdbx_seq_one_letter_code
_entity_poly.pdbx_strand_id
1 'polypeptide(L)'
;PSCIWLFLEFCDGGTLGDYVFRNPQNVDTKRQLAVQLADAVAFLHKQRIVHRDLKPQNLMIKDRTEFPILKVVDFGLATVCTHLDRARVHDYFTGSVIGTPFFVAPEVQSGHDHNWTTAVDVFSMGLVIWAMFDNL
;
A
#
# COMPACT_ATOMS: atom_id res chain seq x y z
N PRO A 1 -7.26 30.74 5.73
CA PRO A 1 -6.76 29.35 5.57
C PRO A 1 -7.87 28.34 5.88
N SER A 2 -8.24 27.53 4.90
CA SER A 2 -9.22 26.44 5.05
C SER A 2 -8.49 25.12 5.22
N CYS A 3 -8.58 24.52 6.40
CA CYS A 3 -8.07 23.17 6.66
C CYS A 3 -9.11 22.12 6.25
N ILE A 4 -8.65 20.98 5.77
CA ILE A 4 -9.48 19.78 5.55
C ILE A 4 -9.25 18.83 6.73
N TRP A 5 -10.33 18.32 7.32
CA TRP A 5 -10.30 17.36 8.41
C TRP A 5 -10.94 16.05 7.97
N LEU A 6 -10.28 14.93 8.20
CA LEU A 6 -10.80 13.58 7.95
C LEU A 6 -11.00 12.87 9.29
N PHE A 7 -12.22 12.42 9.56
CA PHE A 7 -12.55 11.60 10.74
C PHE A 7 -12.64 10.15 10.30
N LEU A 8 -11.75 9.29 10.82
CA LEU A 8 -11.57 7.90 10.40
C LEU A 8 -11.60 6.96 11.60
N GLU A 9 -11.72 5.66 11.32
CA GLU A 9 -11.54 4.60 12.32
C GLU A 9 -10.13 4.65 12.91
N PHE A 10 -10.02 4.57 14.24
CA PHE A 10 -8.74 4.51 14.94
C PHE A 10 -8.16 3.09 14.96
N CYS A 11 -6.88 2.95 14.59
CA CYS A 11 -6.15 1.68 14.60
C CYS A 11 -5.10 1.67 15.72
N ASP A 12 -5.36 0.94 16.80
CA ASP A 12 -4.55 0.92 18.03
C ASP A 12 -3.30 0.02 17.95
N GLY A 13 -3.23 -0.82 16.91
CA GLY A 13 -2.09 -1.67 16.62
C GLY A 13 -0.88 -0.93 16.05
N GLY A 14 -1.03 0.33 15.64
CA GLY A 14 0.03 1.12 15.00
C GLY A 14 0.26 0.69 13.55
N THR A 15 1.42 1.05 12.99
CA THR A 15 1.78 0.64 11.63
C THR A 15 2.22 -0.82 11.61
N LEU A 16 2.22 -1.45 10.42
CA LEU A 16 2.76 -2.79 10.23
C LEU A 16 4.24 -2.84 10.66
N GLY A 17 4.98 -1.76 10.42
CA GLY A 17 6.36 -1.60 10.87
C GLY A 17 6.51 -1.70 12.38
N ASP A 18 5.69 -0.94 13.11
CA ASP A 18 5.66 -0.99 14.58
C ASP A 18 5.28 -2.38 15.10
N TYR A 19 4.31 -3.01 14.44
CA TYR A 19 3.77 -4.31 14.84
C TYR A 19 4.81 -5.44 14.71
N VAL A 20 5.52 -5.49 13.57
CA VAL A 20 6.56 -6.50 13.32
C VAL A 20 7.78 -6.27 14.20
N PHE A 21 8.18 -5.02 14.42
CA PHE A 21 9.35 -4.70 15.27
C PHE A 21 9.14 -5.08 16.75
N ARG A 22 7.93 -4.88 17.28
CA ARG A 22 7.64 -5.08 18.72
C ARG A 22 7.47 -6.54 19.11
N ASN A 23 7.11 -7.40 18.18
CA ASN A 23 6.74 -8.78 18.47
C ASN A 23 7.32 -9.71 17.38
N PRO A 24 8.19 -10.67 17.74
CA PRO A 24 8.56 -11.73 16.84
C PRO A 24 7.31 -12.50 16.39
N GLN A 25 6.88 -12.25 15.16
CA GLN A 25 5.69 -12.91 14.62
C GLN A 25 6.03 -14.32 14.17
N ASN A 26 5.17 -15.27 14.53
CA ASN A 26 5.25 -16.60 13.93
C ASN A 26 4.92 -16.52 12.42
N VAL A 27 5.37 -17.52 11.68
CA VAL A 27 5.20 -17.59 10.23
C VAL A 27 3.72 -17.55 9.83
N ASP A 28 2.84 -18.13 10.64
CA ASP A 28 1.40 -18.17 10.35
C ASP A 28 0.76 -16.78 10.43
N THR A 29 1.14 -15.95 11.40
CA THR A 29 0.65 -14.57 11.54
C THR A 29 1.13 -13.71 10.37
N LYS A 30 2.41 -13.83 9.98
CA LYS A 30 2.95 -13.15 8.80
C LYS A 30 2.21 -13.57 7.52
N ARG A 31 1.93 -14.87 7.37
CA ARG A 31 1.13 -15.39 6.24
C ARG A 31 -0.28 -14.80 6.24
N GLN A 32 -0.95 -14.74 7.39
CA GLN A 32 -2.30 -14.16 7.50
C GLN A 32 -2.31 -12.67 7.11
N LEU A 33 -1.33 -11.89 7.58
CA LEU A 33 -1.20 -10.47 7.22
C LEU A 33 -0.92 -10.29 5.72
N ALA A 34 -0.07 -11.14 5.13
CA ALA A 34 0.20 -11.12 3.69
C ALA A 34 -1.05 -11.43 2.85
N VAL A 35 -1.88 -12.40 3.28
CA VAL A 35 -3.16 -12.69 2.63
C VAL A 35 -4.12 -11.51 2.74
N GLN A 36 -4.25 -10.89 3.93
CA GLN A 36 -5.09 -9.70 4.10
C GLN A 36 -4.65 -8.52 3.22
N LEU A 37 -3.33 -8.31 3.09
CA LEU A 37 -2.79 -7.29 2.19
C LEU A 37 -3.14 -7.60 0.73
N ALA A 38 -2.96 -8.84 0.29
CA ALA A 38 -3.31 -9.26 -1.07
C ALA A 38 -4.81 -9.09 -1.36
N ASP A 39 -5.68 -9.46 -0.42
CA ASP A 39 -7.14 -9.28 -0.55
C ASP A 39 -7.51 -7.79 -0.63
N ALA A 40 -6.90 -6.94 0.19
CA ALA A 40 -7.13 -5.50 0.15
C ALA A 40 -6.68 -4.88 -1.19
N VAL A 41 -5.51 -5.25 -1.68
CA VAL A 41 -4.98 -4.78 -2.98
C VAL A 41 -5.85 -5.28 -4.13
N ALA A 42 -6.24 -6.56 -4.13
CA ALA A 42 -7.15 -7.12 -5.12
C ALA A 42 -8.51 -6.41 -5.12
N PHE A 43 -9.04 -6.05 -3.94
CA PHE A 43 -10.26 -5.25 -3.83
C PHE A 43 -10.08 -3.87 -4.46
N LEU A 44 -9.00 -3.14 -4.16
CA LEU A 44 -8.71 -1.84 -4.76
C LEU A 44 -8.64 -1.93 -6.28
N HIS A 45 -7.89 -2.91 -6.81
CA HIS A 45 -7.74 -3.12 -8.24
C HIS A 45 -9.07 -3.46 -8.92
N LYS A 46 -9.94 -4.24 -8.27
CA LYS A 46 -11.31 -4.49 -8.74
C LYS A 46 -12.16 -3.21 -8.81
N GLN A 47 -11.94 -2.26 -7.90
CA GLN A 47 -12.54 -0.92 -7.94
C GLN A 47 -11.79 0.05 -8.87
N ARG A 48 -10.80 -0.44 -9.63
CA ARG A 48 -9.93 0.35 -10.50
C ARG A 48 -9.12 1.41 -9.75
N ILE A 49 -8.87 1.21 -8.45
CA ILE A 49 -8.04 2.09 -7.64
C ILE A 49 -6.62 1.52 -7.62
N VAL A 50 -5.63 2.34 -7.91
CA VAL A 50 -4.20 2.03 -7.73
C VAL A 50 -3.66 2.92 -6.63
N HIS A 51 -3.06 2.34 -5.60
CA HIS A 51 -2.63 3.07 -4.41
C HIS A 51 -1.36 3.89 -4.62
N ARG A 52 -0.37 3.33 -5.34
CA ARG A 52 0.92 3.96 -5.71
C ARG A 52 1.88 4.32 -4.55
N ASP A 53 1.55 3.96 -3.31
CA ASP A 53 2.41 4.22 -2.15
C ASP A 53 2.20 3.16 -1.06
N LEU A 54 2.09 1.89 -1.46
CA LEU A 54 2.05 0.78 -0.50
C LEU A 54 3.42 0.63 0.15
N LYS A 55 3.45 0.73 1.48
CA LYS A 55 4.64 0.63 2.33
C LYS A 55 4.22 0.32 3.76
N PRO A 56 5.11 -0.18 4.64
CA PRO A 56 4.74 -0.55 6.00
C PRO A 56 4.06 0.58 6.80
N GLN A 57 4.38 1.84 6.52
CA GLN A 57 3.79 3.01 7.18
C GLN A 57 2.33 3.27 6.76
N ASN A 58 1.93 2.84 5.56
CA ASN A 58 0.57 2.98 5.02
C ASN A 58 -0.27 1.72 5.25
N LEU A 59 0.22 0.81 6.10
CA LEU A 59 -0.48 -0.40 6.52
C LEU A 59 -0.62 -0.32 8.03
N MET A 60 -1.84 -0.31 8.52
CA MET A 60 -2.14 -0.22 9.95
C MET A 60 -2.70 -1.53 10.47
N ILE A 61 -2.43 -1.81 11.74
CA ILE A 61 -3.06 -2.91 12.47
C ILE A 61 -4.18 -2.32 13.32
N LYS A 62 -5.41 -2.81 13.11
CA LYS A 62 -6.61 -2.30 13.80
C LYS A 62 -6.50 -2.44 15.32
N ASP A 63 -6.12 -3.62 15.79
CA ASP A 63 -6.04 -3.98 17.21
C ASP A 63 -4.91 -4.98 17.49
N ARG A 64 -4.45 -5.05 18.76
CA ARG A 64 -3.33 -5.90 19.19
C ARG A 64 -3.80 -7.27 19.66
N THR A 65 -4.64 -7.92 18.88
CA THR A 65 -5.15 -9.26 19.18
C THR A 65 -4.22 -10.35 18.64
N GLU A 66 -4.49 -11.60 19.01
CA GLU A 66 -3.82 -12.78 18.44
C GLU A 66 -4.08 -12.91 16.92
N PHE A 67 -5.18 -12.33 16.42
CA PHE A 67 -5.58 -12.34 15.02
C PHE A 67 -5.65 -10.90 14.48
N PRO A 68 -4.50 -10.26 14.25
CA PRO A 68 -4.45 -8.85 13.86
C PRO A 68 -5.16 -8.61 12.53
N ILE A 69 -5.94 -7.54 12.46
CA ILE A 69 -6.59 -7.08 11.23
C ILE A 69 -5.73 -5.98 10.58
N LEU A 70 -5.27 -6.24 9.35
CA LEU A 70 -4.52 -5.29 8.53
C LEU A 70 -5.48 -4.38 7.75
N LYS A 71 -5.16 -3.07 7.73
CA LYS A 71 -5.89 -2.05 6.98
C LYS A 71 -4.92 -1.24 6.14
N VAL A 72 -5.24 -1.06 4.87
CA VAL A 72 -4.53 -0.14 3.97
C VAL A 72 -5.06 1.28 4.22
N VAL A 73 -4.17 2.24 4.39
CA VAL A 73 -4.50 3.65 4.68
C VAL A 73 -3.71 4.59 3.77
N ASP A 74 -4.04 5.89 3.83
CA ASP A 74 -3.40 6.96 3.08
C ASP A 74 -3.50 6.83 1.54
N PHE A 75 -4.66 7.24 1.03
CA PHE A 75 -4.94 7.31 -0.40
C PHE A 75 -4.52 8.65 -1.03
N GLY A 76 -3.66 9.44 -0.38
CA GLY A 76 -3.25 10.76 -0.88
C GLY A 76 -2.56 10.71 -2.25
N LEU A 77 -1.93 9.57 -2.57
CA LEU A 77 -1.33 9.30 -3.86
C LEU A 77 -2.13 8.29 -4.70
N ALA A 78 -3.32 7.87 -4.29
CA ALA A 78 -4.10 6.92 -5.07
C ALA A 78 -4.66 7.54 -6.37
N THR A 79 -4.99 6.72 -7.36
CA THR A 79 -5.65 7.13 -8.60
C THR A 79 -6.69 6.12 -9.06
N VAL A 80 -7.65 6.56 -9.87
CA VAL A 80 -8.67 5.71 -10.49
C VAL A 80 -8.33 5.50 -11.95
N CYS A 81 -8.11 4.24 -12.34
CA CYS A 81 -7.82 3.84 -13.71
C CYS A 81 -9.13 3.75 -14.51
N THR A 82 -9.25 4.50 -15.60
CA THR A 82 -10.42 4.41 -16.49
C THR A 82 -10.41 3.13 -17.33
N HIS A 83 -9.23 2.58 -17.64
CA HIS A 83 -9.03 1.30 -18.31
C HIS A 83 -8.07 0.42 -17.50
N LEU A 84 -8.43 -0.85 -17.28
CA LEU A 84 -7.62 -1.80 -16.50
C LEU A 84 -6.27 -2.12 -17.17
N ASP A 85 -6.20 -2.00 -18.50
CA ASP A 85 -4.97 -2.24 -19.28
C ASP A 85 -4.13 -0.98 -19.51
N ARG A 86 -4.67 0.20 -19.18
CA ARG A 86 -3.98 1.50 -19.25
C ARG A 86 -4.63 2.46 -18.26
N ALA A 87 -4.00 2.71 -17.12
CA ALA A 87 -4.29 3.94 -16.40
C ALA A 87 -3.79 5.09 -17.28
N ARG A 88 -4.62 5.61 -18.17
CA ARG A 88 -4.41 6.98 -18.63
C ARG A 88 -4.71 7.84 -17.42
N VAL A 89 -3.69 8.10 -16.61
CA VAL A 89 -3.74 9.12 -15.58
C VAL A 89 -3.98 10.42 -16.34
N HIS A 90 -5.26 10.79 -16.46
CA HIS A 90 -5.61 12.08 -17.00
C HIS A 90 -5.25 13.09 -15.92
N ASP A 91 -4.06 13.66 -16.10
CA ASP A 91 -3.74 15.05 -15.78
C ASP A 91 -3.22 15.38 -14.36
N TYR A 92 -2.32 16.39 -14.33
CA TYR A 92 -1.78 17.21 -13.22
C TYR A 92 -0.51 16.83 -12.41
N PHE A 93 0.00 15.60 -12.38
CA PHE A 93 1.23 15.25 -11.62
C PHE A 93 2.39 14.71 -12.48
N THR A 94 2.48 15.15 -13.74
CA THR A 94 3.47 14.65 -14.70
C THR A 94 4.81 15.36 -14.53
N GLY A 95 5.76 14.72 -13.83
CA GLY A 95 7.17 15.14 -13.82
C GLY A 95 8.00 14.69 -12.62
N SER A 96 7.40 14.14 -11.57
CA SER A 96 8.12 13.71 -10.37
C SER A 96 7.89 12.23 -10.10
N VAL A 97 8.93 11.53 -9.64
CA VAL A 97 8.81 10.17 -9.10
C VAL A 97 7.81 10.23 -7.94
N ILE A 98 6.69 9.52 -8.06
CA ILE A 98 5.65 9.44 -7.01
C ILE A 98 5.86 8.14 -6.22
N GLY A 99 5.70 8.23 -4.90
CA GLY A 99 5.86 7.11 -3.96
C GLY A 99 7.16 7.16 -3.18
N THR A 100 7.31 6.23 -2.23
CA THR A 100 8.47 6.17 -1.34
C THR A 100 9.63 5.41 -2.01
N PRO A 101 10.84 5.99 -2.18
CA PRO A 101 11.89 5.48 -3.09
C PRO A 101 12.23 3.98 -3.00
N PHE A 102 12.14 3.38 -1.81
CA PHE A 102 12.43 1.95 -1.59
C PHE A 102 11.30 1.00 -1.98
N PHE A 103 10.07 1.49 -2.14
CA PHE A 103 8.88 0.71 -2.46
C PHE A 103 8.35 0.96 -3.87
N VAL A 104 9.01 1.80 -4.65
CA VAL A 104 8.56 2.22 -5.98
C VAL A 104 9.04 1.22 -7.04
N ALA A 105 8.10 0.79 -7.87
CA ALA A 105 8.35 -0.07 -9.03
C ALA A 105 9.35 0.55 -10.04
N PRO A 106 10.21 -0.27 -10.68
CA PRO A 106 11.25 0.23 -11.59
C PRO A 106 10.69 0.98 -12.80
N GLU A 107 9.51 0.60 -13.31
CA GLU A 107 8.81 1.30 -14.39
C GLU A 107 8.31 2.71 -13.97
N VAL A 108 8.09 2.93 -12.67
CA VAL A 108 7.77 4.26 -12.14
C VAL A 108 9.04 5.11 -12.04
N GLN A 109 10.17 4.52 -11.66
CA GLN A 109 11.46 5.21 -11.56
C GLN A 109 12.03 5.62 -12.93
N SER A 110 11.83 4.78 -13.96
CA SER A 110 12.38 5.02 -15.30
C SER A 110 11.68 6.15 -16.05
N GLY A 111 10.55 6.66 -15.54
CA GLY A 111 9.78 7.76 -16.14
C GLY A 111 9.20 7.43 -17.52
N HIS A 112 9.29 6.17 -17.97
CA HIS A 112 8.81 5.75 -19.28
C HIS A 112 7.30 5.56 -19.24
N ASP A 113 6.60 6.38 -20.01
CA ASP A 113 5.16 6.36 -20.29
C ASP A 113 4.23 6.25 -19.07
N HIS A 114 3.35 7.23 -18.92
CA HIS A 114 2.30 7.32 -17.90
C HIS A 114 1.24 6.18 -17.94
N ASN A 115 1.56 5.03 -18.52
CA ASN A 115 0.79 3.79 -18.47
C ASN A 115 1.14 3.00 -17.20
N TRP A 116 1.02 3.63 -16.04
CA TRP A 116 1.06 2.88 -14.79
C TRP A 116 -0.14 1.93 -14.76
N THR A 117 0.09 0.68 -14.39
CA THR A 117 -0.99 -0.31 -14.24
C THR A 117 -1.12 -0.68 -12.77
N THR A 118 -2.06 -1.55 -12.45
CA THR A 118 -2.18 -2.16 -11.13
C THR A 118 -0.90 -2.90 -10.70
N ALA A 119 0.00 -3.23 -11.63
CA ALA A 119 1.26 -3.92 -11.37
C ALA A 119 2.21 -3.14 -10.42
N VAL A 120 2.13 -1.81 -10.37
CA VAL A 120 2.98 -1.02 -9.47
C VAL A 120 2.69 -1.34 -8.00
N ASP A 121 1.42 -1.54 -7.64
CA ASP A 121 1.02 -1.95 -6.30
C ASP A 121 1.43 -3.40 -6.02
N VAL A 122 1.44 -4.27 -7.04
CA VAL A 122 1.89 -5.67 -6.90
C VAL A 122 3.38 -5.72 -6.55
N PHE A 123 4.20 -4.87 -7.18
CA PHE A 123 5.61 -4.75 -6.86
C PHE A 123 5.82 -4.27 -5.42
N SER A 124 5.19 -3.16 -5.04
CA SER A 124 5.29 -2.61 -3.68
C SER A 124 4.80 -3.59 -2.61
N MET A 125 3.70 -4.30 -2.87
CA MET A 125 3.17 -5.37 -2.02
C MET A 125 4.19 -6.51 -1.86
N GLY A 126 4.86 -6.93 -2.95
CA GLY A 126 5.91 -7.93 -2.90
C GLY A 126 7.06 -7.54 -1.97
N LEU A 127 7.49 -6.28 -2.02
CA LEU A 127 8.53 -5.74 -1.13
C LEU A 127 8.08 -5.71 0.33
N VAL A 128 6.83 -5.30 0.60
CA VAL A 128 6.27 -5.32 1.96
C VAL A 128 6.22 -6.74 2.52
N ILE A 129 5.74 -7.70 1.71
CA ILE A 129 5.67 -9.11 2.14
C ILE A 129 7.08 -9.63 2.40
N TRP A 130 8.01 -9.45 1.47
CA TRP A 130 9.40 -9.89 1.67
C TRP A 130 10.00 -9.31 2.96
N ALA A 131 9.90 -8.00 3.15
CA ALA A 131 10.46 -7.34 4.33
C ALA A 131 9.77 -7.84 5.62
N MET A 132 8.46 -8.09 5.62
CA MET A 132 7.77 -8.68 6.77
C MET A 132 8.36 -10.04 7.19
N PHE A 133 8.72 -10.88 6.22
CA PHE A 133 9.33 -12.18 6.47
C PHE A 133 10.79 -12.06 6.95
N ASP A 134 11.51 -11.02 6.51
CA ASP A 134 12.86 -10.69 6.98
C ASP A 134 12.89 -10.00 8.36
N ASN A 135 11.71 -9.73 8.96
CA ASN A 135 11.52 -8.95 10.19
C ASN A 135 11.78 -7.45 10.05
N LEU A 136 11.64 -6.96 8.82
CA LEU A 136 11.80 -5.58 8.32
C LEU A 136 13.22 -5.03 8.41
#